data_AF-A0A4Q0ZNG7-F1
#
_entry.id   AF-A0A4Q0ZNG7-F1
#
_cell.length_a   1.000
_cell.length_b   1.000
_cell.length_c   1.000
_cell.angle_alpha   90.00
_cell.angle_beta   90.00
_cell.angle_gamma   90.00
#
_symmetry.space_group_name_H-M   'P 1'
#
loop_
_entity.id
_entity.type
_entity.pdbx_description
1 polymer ?
#
loop_
_entity_poly.entity_id
_entity_poly.type
_entity_poly.pdbx_seq_one_letter_code
_entity_poly.pdbx_strand_id
1 'polypeptide(L)'
;MESIIALEELIKENESKVALQQKQIKNHEAGVNKLSRMALASAENALEQATELLEKYNRMLEQLKAVDEEELREKEQLAILNERKKYFDAQPSRIKAKREESTDKKLEVLRIIDELPEDVKFQDEELFEIATKSLELDLSDMDELYNKFEDIKSEFDAIKQQASEEEIQELATIDSLIPIVVLHFHVLKTNILEHIKNENKKASEKQEKLLNEKTQRIEKIKKTIEEQQELLAKKQSEDKKNKVEIDEIKTYIKTLNSKLTQTKNIKIPTPVMQKFSGFPKYEDWWIRELWLSHQAYFALYRWKQIINKVCITIEQKKAWSIIFDRWIFIKKLLNDKGKLSYHYHFAFDSLLSTYAELDEEVNKINIESMEKIIKRITEKEDFTKTVHFHDTNTDYLQYKVKKVNKSGKIKEDNVLF
;
A
#
# COMPACT_ATOMS: atom_id res chain seq x y z
N MET A 1 52.03 18.73 -25.04
CA MET A 1 51.98 19.68 -26.18
C MET A 1 53.36 20.08 -26.70
N GLU A 2 54.28 20.64 -25.89
CA GLU A 2 55.64 20.99 -26.36
C GLU A 2 56.44 19.79 -26.89
N SER A 3 56.27 18.61 -26.27
CA SER A 3 56.85 17.34 -26.70
C SER A 3 56.31 16.82 -28.05
N ILE A 4 55.03 17.06 -28.33
CA ILE A 4 54.38 16.68 -29.59
C ILE A 4 54.87 17.59 -30.72
N ILE A 5 54.94 18.90 -30.47
CA ILE A 5 55.46 19.89 -31.42
C ILE A 5 56.93 19.60 -31.76
N ALA A 6 57.76 19.29 -30.77
CA ALA A 6 59.15 18.91 -30.99
C ALA A 6 59.30 17.61 -31.79
N LEU A 7 58.44 16.60 -31.55
CA LEU A 7 58.42 15.36 -32.34
C LEU A 7 57.97 15.60 -33.78
N GLU A 8 56.94 16.43 -34.00
CA GLU A 8 56.46 16.81 -35.33
C GLU A 8 57.53 17.60 -36.12
N GLU A 9 58.28 18.47 -35.46
CA GLU A 9 59.44 19.15 -36.07
C GLU A 9 60.57 18.17 -36.44
N LEU A 10 60.89 17.21 -35.57
CA LEU A 10 61.89 16.17 -35.85
C LEU A 10 61.47 15.22 -36.98
N ILE A 11 60.18 14.89 -37.09
CA ILE A 11 59.64 14.12 -38.21
C ILE A 11 59.81 14.92 -39.51
N LYS A 12 59.42 16.19 -39.51
CA LYS A 12 59.52 17.06 -40.68
C LYS A 12 60.97 17.29 -41.13
N GLU A 13 61.90 17.41 -40.20
CA GLU A 13 63.33 17.53 -40.50
C GLU A 13 63.85 16.24 -41.16
N ASN A 14 63.50 15.08 -40.62
CA ASN A 14 63.93 13.80 -41.20
C ASN A 14 63.24 13.48 -42.53
N GLU A 15 61.97 13.84 -42.72
CA GLU A 15 61.29 13.79 -44.02
C GLU A 15 62.04 14.60 -45.08
N SER A 16 62.51 15.80 -44.72
CA SER A 16 63.28 16.64 -45.63
C SER A 16 64.65 16.04 -45.99
N LYS A 17 65.32 15.37 -45.03
CA LYS A 17 66.59 14.66 -45.24
C LYS A 17 66.42 13.44 -46.14
N VAL A 18 65.38 12.64 -45.88
CA VAL A 18 64.98 11.49 -46.71
C VAL A 18 64.71 11.95 -48.14
N ALA A 19 63.90 13.00 -48.33
CA ALA A 19 63.59 13.53 -49.66
C ALA A 19 64.83 14.03 -50.41
N LEU A 20 65.76 14.69 -49.71
CA LEU A 20 67.00 15.21 -50.29
C LEU A 20 67.94 14.08 -50.69
N GLN A 21 68.11 13.06 -49.84
CA GLN A 21 68.97 11.89 -50.11
C GLN A 21 68.38 11.03 -51.24
N GLN A 22 67.07 10.77 -51.24
CA GLN A 22 66.40 10.10 -52.36
C GLN A 22 66.59 10.85 -53.68
N LYS A 23 66.51 12.18 -53.67
CA LYS A 23 66.74 13.00 -54.87
C LYS A 23 68.19 12.92 -55.33
N GLN A 24 69.16 12.90 -54.42
CA GLN A 24 70.59 12.73 -54.76
C GLN A 24 70.87 11.37 -55.40
N ILE A 25 70.30 10.29 -54.86
CA ILE A 25 70.42 8.94 -55.42
C ILE A 25 69.76 8.88 -56.80
N LYS A 26 68.53 9.38 -56.95
CA LYS A 26 67.84 9.42 -58.26
C LYS A 26 68.60 10.23 -59.31
N ASN A 27 69.22 11.35 -58.93
CA ASN A 27 70.05 12.16 -59.84
C ASN A 27 71.35 11.45 -60.26
N HIS A 28 71.89 10.59 -59.39
CA HIS A 28 73.01 9.73 -59.73
C HIS A 28 72.61 8.64 -60.73
N GLU A 29 71.50 7.96 -60.47
CA GLU A 29 70.96 6.91 -61.35
C GLU A 29 70.58 7.44 -62.73
N ALA A 30 69.97 8.63 -62.79
CA ALA A 30 69.65 9.32 -64.03
C ALA A 30 70.89 9.86 -64.79
N GLY A 31 72.09 9.73 -64.21
CA GLY A 31 73.36 10.11 -64.84
C GLY A 31 73.64 11.61 -64.88
N VAL A 32 72.82 12.43 -64.22
CA VAL A 32 72.94 13.90 -64.20
C VAL A 32 74.15 14.34 -63.37
N ASN A 33 74.38 13.70 -62.22
CA ASN A 33 75.56 13.93 -61.36
C ASN A 33 76.12 12.60 -60.85
N LYS A 34 77.28 12.17 -61.36
CA LYS A 34 77.90 10.89 -60.96
C LYS A 34 78.63 11.01 -59.62
N LEU A 35 77.96 10.67 -58.52
CA LEU A 35 78.55 10.36 -57.22
C LEU A 35 79.58 9.22 -57.32
N SER A 36 80.61 9.26 -56.47
CA SER A 36 81.53 8.13 -56.30
C SER A 36 80.81 6.96 -55.63
N ARG A 37 81.29 5.72 -55.84
CA ARG A 37 80.68 4.53 -55.23
C ARG A 37 80.57 4.61 -53.71
N MET A 38 81.56 5.24 -53.06
CA MET A 38 81.53 5.46 -51.61
C MET A 38 80.49 6.51 -51.20
N ALA A 39 80.32 7.57 -52.00
CA ALA A 39 79.31 8.60 -51.73
C ALA A 39 77.88 8.09 -51.94
N LEU A 40 77.66 7.20 -52.91
CA LEU A 40 76.37 6.54 -53.11
C LEU A 40 76.02 5.62 -51.94
N ALA A 41 76.92 4.73 -51.53
CA ALA A 41 76.70 3.85 -50.38
C ALA A 41 76.47 4.64 -49.09
N SER A 42 77.15 5.78 -48.92
CA SER A 42 76.90 6.68 -47.79
C SER A 42 75.53 7.34 -47.86
N ALA A 43 75.05 7.73 -49.05
CA ALA A 43 73.74 8.33 -49.22
C ALA A 43 72.61 7.30 -49.00
N GLU A 44 72.80 6.05 -49.43
CA GLU A 44 71.87 4.94 -49.20
C GLU A 44 71.78 4.58 -47.71
N ASN A 45 72.91 4.43 -47.02
CA ASN A 45 72.91 4.16 -45.58
C ASN A 45 72.31 5.34 -44.78
N ALA A 46 72.61 6.58 -45.18
CA ALA A 46 72.02 7.75 -44.53
C ALA A 46 70.51 7.84 -44.78
N LEU A 47 70.03 7.40 -45.95
CA LEU A 47 68.62 7.31 -46.27
C LEU A 47 67.92 6.26 -45.41
N GLU A 48 68.51 5.07 -45.30
CA GLU A 48 67.99 3.97 -44.47
C GLU A 48 67.86 4.40 -43.00
N GLN A 49 68.92 5.00 -42.44
CA GLN A 49 68.91 5.53 -41.07
C GLN A 49 67.86 6.64 -40.88
N ALA A 50 67.71 7.55 -41.84
CA ALA A 50 66.73 8.62 -41.76
C ALA A 50 65.29 8.09 -41.86
N THR A 51 65.03 7.04 -42.66
CA THR A 51 63.73 6.37 -42.73
C THR A 51 63.38 5.60 -41.46
N GLU A 52 64.34 4.90 -40.85
CA GLU A 52 64.14 4.20 -39.58
C GLU A 52 63.80 5.17 -38.43
N LEU A 53 64.51 6.30 -38.36
CA LEU A 53 64.24 7.33 -37.35
C LEU A 53 62.86 7.96 -37.53
N LEU A 54 62.43 8.18 -38.78
CA LEU A 54 61.11 8.72 -39.10
C LEU A 54 60.00 7.75 -38.66
N GLU A 55 60.12 6.46 -38.96
CA GLU A 55 59.17 5.46 -38.49
C GLU A 55 59.09 5.42 -36.96
N LYS A 56 60.24 5.51 -36.28
CA LYS A 56 60.30 5.54 -34.82
C LYS A 56 59.58 6.75 -34.24
N TYR A 57 59.81 7.96 -34.79
CA TYR A 57 59.15 9.17 -34.29
C TYR A 57 57.64 9.18 -34.59
N ASN A 58 57.21 8.65 -35.75
CA ASN A 58 55.79 8.50 -36.06
C ASN A 58 55.08 7.56 -35.07
N ARG A 59 55.69 6.42 -34.73
CA ARG A 59 55.13 5.50 -33.70
C ARG A 59 55.05 6.16 -32.33
N MET A 60 56.07 6.95 -31.95
CA MET A 60 56.05 7.69 -30.68
C MET A 60 54.94 8.76 -30.66
N LEU A 61 54.70 9.43 -31.79
CA LEU A 61 53.64 10.42 -31.93
C LEU A 61 52.24 9.78 -31.81
N GLU A 62 52.02 8.63 -32.44
CA GLU A 62 50.77 7.87 -32.33
C GLU A 62 50.50 7.42 -30.89
N GLN A 63 51.51 6.92 -30.19
CA GLN A 63 51.38 6.52 -28.78
C GLN A 63 51.01 7.71 -27.87
N LEU A 64 51.64 8.87 -28.07
CA LEU A 64 51.32 10.07 -27.28
C LEU A 64 49.89 10.57 -27.54
N LYS A 65 49.43 10.55 -28.80
CA LYS A 65 48.06 10.94 -29.16
C LYS A 65 47.02 9.99 -28.55
N ALA A 66 47.30 8.68 -28.50
CA ALA A 66 46.42 7.69 -27.88
C ALA A 66 46.25 7.89 -26.36
N VAL A 67 47.33 8.26 -25.65
CA VAL A 67 47.28 8.55 -24.21
C VAL A 67 46.44 9.80 -23.92
N ASP A 68 46.58 10.85 -24.73
CA ASP A 68 45.79 12.07 -24.59
C ASP A 68 44.28 11.82 -24.81
N GLU A 69 43.91 10.92 -25.73
CA GLU A 69 42.51 10.52 -25.97
C GLU A 69 41.90 9.69 -24.82
N GLU A 70 42.66 8.79 -24.21
CA GLU A 70 42.21 8.02 -23.04
C GLU A 70 41.97 8.91 -21.82
N GLU A 71 42.91 9.81 -21.51
CA GLU A 71 42.75 10.78 -20.42
C GLU A 71 41.54 11.70 -20.63
N LEU A 72 41.25 12.08 -21.88
CA LEU A 72 40.09 12.92 -22.20
C LEU A 72 38.79 12.17 -21.90
N ARG A 73 38.69 10.90 -22.29
CA ARG A 73 37.52 10.05 -22.00
C ARG A 73 37.31 9.85 -20.50
N GLU A 74 38.38 9.62 -19.74
CA GLU A 74 38.27 9.50 -18.28
C GLU A 74 37.79 10.80 -17.63
N LYS A 75 38.30 11.95 -18.08
CA LYS A 75 37.86 13.27 -17.61
C LYS A 75 36.39 13.51 -17.93
N GLU A 76 35.93 13.14 -19.11
CA GLU A 76 34.51 13.25 -19.51
C GLU A 76 33.62 12.33 -18.66
N GLN A 77 34.03 11.08 -18.41
CA GLN A 77 33.29 10.17 -17.54
C GLN A 77 33.22 10.68 -16.10
N LEU A 78 34.32 11.20 -15.57
CA LEU A 78 34.35 11.82 -14.24
C LEU A 78 33.47 13.07 -14.17
N ALA A 79 33.41 13.87 -15.24
CA ALA A 79 32.52 15.01 -15.32
C ALA A 79 31.04 14.57 -15.26
N ILE A 80 30.66 13.57 -16.05
CA ILE A 80 29.30 13.00 -16.06
C ILE A 80 28.93 12.44 -14.68
N LEU A 81 29.85 11.71 -14.02
CA LEU A 81 29.62 11.17 -12.68
C LEU A 81 29.46 12.29 -11.64
N ASN A 82 30.25 13.36 -11.74
CA ASN A 82 30.15 14.52 -10.86
C ASN A 82 28.85 15.28 -11.06
N GLU A 83 28.41 15.48 -12.30
CA GLU A 83 27.11 16.09 -12.60
C GLU A 83 25.96 15.25 -12.07
N ARG A 84 26.03 13.92 -12.25
CA ARG A 84 25.05 12.98 -11.71
C ARG A 84 25.03 13.01 -10.18
N LYS A 85 26.19 13.08 -9.52
CA LYS A 85 26.28 13.21 -8.06
C LYS A 85 25.64 14.52 -7.58
N LYS A 86 25.99 15.65 -8.19
CA LYS A 86 25.38 16.95 -7.88
C LYS A 86 23.86 16.95 -8.07
N TYR A 87 23.35 16.24 -9.08
CA TYR A 87 21.92 16.13 -9.32
C TYR A 87 21.18 15.45 -8.15
N PHE A 88 21.74 14.36 -7.60
CA PHE A 88 21.15 13.62 -6.48
C PHE A 88 21.38 14.31 -5.14
N ASP A 89 22.56 14.92 -4.90
CA ASP A 89 22.82 15.67 -3.67
C ASP A 89 21.86 16.89 -3.54
N ALA A 90 21.47 17.50 -4.66
CA ALA A 90 20.51 18.60 -4.71
C ALA A 90 19.02 18.16 -4.74
N GLN A 91 18.75 16.86 -4.81
CA GLN A 91 17.39 16.30 -4.97
C GLN A 91 16.43 16.70 -3.84
N PRO A 92 16.80 16.66 -2.53
CA PRO A 92 15.91 17.09 -1.45
C PRO A 92 15.46 18.55 -1.57
N SER A 93 16.35 19.43 -2.03
CA SER A 93 16.06 20.86 -2.21
C SER A 93 15.14 21.09 -3.42
N ARG A 94 15.35 20.35 -4.51
CA ARG A 94 14.54 20.41 -5.73
C ARG A 94 13.10 19.94 -5.48
N ILE A 95 12.93 18.85 -4.72
CA ILE A 95 11.63 18.30 -4.32
C ILE A 95 10.85 19.28 -3.45
N LYS A 96 11.52 19.94 -2.48
CA LYS A 96 10.92 20.99 -1.66
C LYS A 96 10.47 22.21 -2.48
N ALA A 97 11.21 22.57 -3.52
CA ALA A 97 10.92 23.73 -4.38
C ALA A 97 9.81 23.50 -5.43
N LYS A 98 9.47 22.24 -5.74
CA LYS A 98 8.45 21.90 -6.75
C LYS A 98 7.08 22.39 -6.30
N ARG A 99 6.42 23.29 -7.04
CA ARG A 99 5.13 23.90 -6.62
C ARG A 99 3.89 23.04 -6.85
N GLU A 100 3.96 22.09 -7.78
CA GLU A 100 2.78 21.36 -8.29
C GLU A 100 2.31 20.23 -7.37
N GLU A 101 3.19 19.68 -6.53
CA GLU A 101 2.88 18.52 -5.68
C GLU A 101 2.38 18.92 -4.29
N SER A 102 1.51 18.10 -3.70
CA SER A 102 0.99 18.31 -2.34
C SER A 102 2.10 18.25 -1.29
N THR A 103 1.89 18.95 -0.17
CA THR A 103 2.85 18.97 0.94
C THR A 103 3.12 17.57 1.49
N ASP A 104 2.07 16.74 1.61
CA ASP A 104 2.17 15.38 2.17
C ASP A 104 3.00 14.46 1.26
N LYS A 105 2.81 14.55 -0.06
CA LYS A 105 3.64 13.81 -1.03
C LYS A 105 5.11 14.20 -0.95
N LYS A 106 5.41 15.48 -0.75
CA LYS A 106 6.80 15.95 -0.60
C LYS A 106 7.45 15.42 0.67
N LEU A 107 6.71 15.39 1.78
CA LEU A 107 7.21 14.85 3.04
C LEU A 107 7.50 13.35 2.91
N GLU A 108 6.61 12.61 2.28
CA GLU A 108 6.79 11.17 2.06
C GLU A 108 7.99 10.88 1.16
N VAL A 109 8.15 11.62 0.06
CA VAL A 109 9.34 11.51 -0.78
C VAL A 109 10.63 11.78 -0.01
N LEU A 110 10.63 12.76 0.89
CA LEU A 110 11.81 13.07 1.71
C LEU A 110 12.13 11.94 2.70
N ARG A 111 11.10 11.31 3.29
CA ARG A 111 11.29 10.11 4.13
C ARG A 111 11.88 8.96 3.33
N ILE A 112 11.35 8.68 2.14
CA ILE A 112 11.87 7.64 1.25
C ILE A 112 13.36 7.91 0.91
N ILE A 113 13.73 9.15 0.62
CA ILE A 113 15.15 9.50 0.36
C ILE A 113 16.03 9.21 1.57
N ASP A 114 15.58 9.55 2.78
CA ASP A 114 16.34 9.32 4.02
C ASP A 114 16.47 7.82 4.36
N GLU A 115 15.51 6.99 3.96
CA GLU A 115 15.50 5.53 4.19
C GLU A 115 16.28 4.72 3.14
N LEU A 116 16.52 5.29 1.97
CA LEU A 116 17.19 4.58 0.88
C LEU A 116 18.70 4.40 1.17
N PRO A 117 19.26 3.21 0.89
CA PRO A 117 20.71 3.01 0.91
C PRO A 117 21.41 3.97 -0.05
N GLU A 118 22.61 4.45 0.29
CA GLU A 118 23.37 5.43 -0.50
C GLU A 118 23.65 5.00 -1.96
N ASP A 119 23.64 3.69 -2.20
CA ASP A 119 23.86 3.07 -3.51
C ASP A 119 22.62 3.10 -4.43
N VAL A 120 21.43 3.26 -3.86
CA VAL A 120 20.16 3.21 -4.58
C VAL A 120 19.66 4.62 -4.86
N LYS A 121 19.56 4.98 -6.15
CA LYS A 121 19.18 6.32 -6.58
C LYS A 121 18.00 6.27 -7.53
N PHE A 122 16.87 6.79 -7.08
CA PHE A 122 15.65 6.94 -7.89
C PHE A 122 15.53 8.36 -8.44
N GLN A 123 14.94 8.47 -9.62
CA GLN A 123 14.62 9.78 -10.20
C GLN A 123 13.45 10.42 -9.45
N ASP A 124 13.29 11.74 -9.58
CA ASP A 124 12.24 12.48 -8.88
C ASP A 124 10.83 11.94 -9.21
N GLU A 125 10.56 11.58 -10.47
CA GLU A 125 9.27 11.06 -10.91
C GLU A 125 8.95 9.69 -10.27
N GLU A 126 9.94 8.80 -10.23
CA GLU A 126 9.82 7.48 -9.60
C GLU A 126 9.56 7.61 -8.09
N LEU A 127 10.26 8.53 -7.42
CA LEU A 127 10.04 8.81 -6.00
C LEU A 127 8.62 9.32 -5.73
N PHE A 128 8.10 10.22 -6.56
CA PHE A 128 6.71 10.69 -6.42
C PHE A 128 5.68 9.60 -6.73
N GLU A 129 5.97 8.68 -7.65
CA GLU A 129 5.12 7.52 -7.90
C GLU A 129 5.10 6.58 -6.69
N ILE A 130 6.29 6.26 -6.14
CA ILE A 130 6.43 5.43 -4.94
C ILE A 130 5.73 6.09 -3.75
N ALA A 131 5.94 7.38 -3.51
CA ALA A 131 5.29 8.12 -2.45
C ALA A 131 3.76 8.15 -2.61
N THR A 132 3.26 8.30 -3.85
CA THR A 132 1.81 8.25 -4.11
C THR A 132 1.26 6.86 -3.76
N LYS A 133 1.93 5.79 -4.16
CA LYS A 133 1.53 4.43 -3.79
C LYS A 133 1.70 4.13 -2.31
N SER A 134 2.73 4.67 -1.65
CA SER A 134 2.95 4.55 -0.20
C SER A 134 1.79 5.17 0.58
N LEU A 135 1.39 6.38 0.19
CA LEU A 135 0.23 7.08 0.78
C LEU A 135 -1.10 6.40 0.43
N GLU A 136 -1.25 5.82 -0.76
CA GLU A 136 -2.44 5.03 -1.11
C GLU A 136 -2.55 3.73 -0.31
N LEU A 137 -1.42 3.15 0.08
CA LEU A 137 -1.33 1.90 0.82
C LEU A 137 -1.21 2.10 2.34
N ASP A 138 -1.16 3.35 2.82
CA ASP A 138 -0.94 3.73 4.22
C ASP A 138 0.20 2.93 4.87
N LEU A 139 1.36 2.83 4.19
CA LEU A 139 2.50 2.05 4.73
C LEU A 139 3.01 2.58 6.08
N SER A 140 2.73 3.85 6.42
CA SER A 140 3.03 4.43 7.74
C SER A 140 2.28 3.73 8.89
N ASP A 141 1.10 3.17 8.64
CA ASP A 141 0.35 2.39 9.65
C ASP A 141 1.00 1.03 9.93
N MET A 142 1.87 0.55 9.02
CA MET A 142 2.54 -0.75 9.18
C MET A 142 3.55 -0.72 10.33
N ASP A 143 4.16 0.42 10.63
CA ASP A 143 5.05 0.57 11.80
C ASP A 143 4.28 0.49 13.11
N GLU A 144 3.10 1.10 13.18
CA GLU A 144 2.23 0.98 14.35
C GLU A 144 1.73 -0.46 14.54
N LEU A 145 1.35 -1.13 13.46
CA LEU A 145 0.95 -2.53 13.48
C LEU A 145 2.12 -3.46 13.82
N TYR A 146 3.33 -3.14 13.36
CA TYR A 146 4.53 -3.89 13.69
C TYR A 146 4.89 -3.75 15.17
N ASN A 147 4.86 -2.53 15.70
CA ASN A 147 5.08 -2.29 17.13
C ASN A 147 4.02 -3.02 17.98
N LYS A 148 2.75 -2.95 17.58
CA LYS A 148 1.67 -3.72 18.23
C LYS A 148 1.91 -5.22 18.17
N PHE A 149 2.42 -5.72 17.04
CA PHE A 149 2.72 -7.13 16.90
C PHE A 149 3.86 -7.57 17.82
N GLU A 150 4.94 -6.78 17.90
CA GLU A 150 6.05 -7.04 18.81
C GLU A 150 5.61 -6.94 20.28
N ASP A 151 4.71 -6.01 20.64
CA ASP A 151 4.09 -5.96 21.96
C ASP A 151 3.36 -7.27 22.28
N ILE A 152 2.43 -7.69 21.40
CA ILE A 152 1.65 -8.95 21.57
C ILE A 152 2.58 -10.15 21.68
N LYS A 153 3.62 -10.20 20.86
CA LYS A 153 4.59 -11.29 20.85
C LYS A 153 5.41 -11.34 22.13
N SER A 154 5.85 -10.17 22.62
CA SER A 154 6.59 -10.08 23.88
C SER A 154 5.73 -10.50 25.08
N GLU A 155 4.45 -10.12 25.12
CA GLU A 155 3.49 -10.56 26.13
C GLU A 155 3.22 -12.06 26.04
N PHE A 156 3.06 -12.58 24.82
CA PHE A 156 2.89 -14.02 24.59
C PHE A 156 4.10 -14.82 25.09
N ASP A 157 5.31 -14.39 24.74
CA ASP A 157 6.55 -15.04 25.17
C ASP A 157 6.71 -14.98 26.71
N ALA A 158 6.32 -13.86 27.34
CA ALA A 158 6.34 -13.73 28.79
C ALA A 158 5.37 -14.71 29.50
N ILE A 159 4.16 -14.90 28.95
CA ILE A 159 3.19 -15.88 29.49
C ILE A 159 3.68 -17.31 29.22
N LYS A 160 4.27 -17.53 28.04
CA LYS A 160 4.81 -18.84 27.61
C LYS A 160 5.99 -19.31 28.45
N GLN A 161 6.81 -18.42 29.03
CA GLN A 161 7.92 -18.81 29.90
C GLN A 161 7.49 -19.63 31.14
N GLN A 162 6.19 -19.66 31.46
CA GLN A 162 5.62 -20.48 32.52
C GLN A 162 5.24 -21.90 32.07
N ALA A 163 5.31 -22.19 30.77
CA ALA A 163 5.03 -23.51 30.17
C ALA A 163 6.25 -24.43 30.27
N SER A 164 5.99 -25.75 30.25
CA SER A 164 7.05 -26.77 30.32
C SER A 164 7.73 -27.03 28.96
N GLU A 165 8.97 -27.54 28.97
CA GLU A 165 9.75 -27.78 27.75
C GLU A 165 9.07 -28.76 26.75
N GLU A 166 8.32 -29.73 27.26
CA GLU A 166 7.55 -30.68 26.44
C GLU A 166 6.41 -29.97 25.67
N GLU A 167 5.75 -28.99 26.28
CA GLU A 167 4.67 -28.20 25.67
C GLU A 167 5.23 -27.30 24.55
N ILE A 168 6.42 -26.73 24.76
CA ILE A 168 7.09 -25.85 23.81
C ILE A 168 7.50 -26.59 22.53
N GLN A 169 7.97 -27.84 22.65
CA GLN A 169 8.40 -28.63 21.49
C GLN A 169 7.23 -29.08 20.62
N GLU A 170 6.11 -29.50 21.22
CA GLU A 170 4.95 -30.00 20.45
C GLU A 170 4.14 -28.88 19.77
N LEU A 171 4.19 -27.65 20.30
CA LEU A 171 3.34 -26.53 19.87
C LEU A 171 4.13 -25.41 19.14
N ALA A 172 5.39 -25.66 18.79
CA ALA A 172 6.27 -24.67 18.14
C ALA A 172 5.69 -24.06 16.85
N THR A 173 4.83 -24.80 16.14
CA THR A 173 4.17 -24.30 14.91
C THR A 173 3.06 -23.28 15.18
N ILE A 174 2.52 -23.25 16.40
CA ILE A 174 1.44 -22.34 16.82
C ILE A 174 2.00 -21.04 17.40
N ASP A 175 3.25 -21.05 17.86
CA ASP A 175 3.92 -19.91 18.50
C ASP A 175 3.82 -18.62 17.68
N SER A 176 4.02 -18.71 16.38
CA SER A 176 3.90 -17.54 15.49
C SER A 176 2.44 -17.24 15.13
N LEU A 177 1.57 -18.24 15.10
CA LEU A 177 0.18 -18.10 14.66
C LEU A 177 -0.71 -17.42 15.71
N ILE A 178 -0.48 -17.65 17.01
CA ILE A 178 -1.28 -17.02 18.08
C ILE A 178 -1.15 -15.49 18.03
N PRO A 179 0.04 -14.89 18.11
CA PRO A 179 0.20 -13.43 18.05
C PRO A 179 -0.37 -12.83 16.77
N ILE A 180 -0.20 -13.51 15.63
CA ILE A 180 -0.74 -13.09 14.33
C ILE A 180 -2.28 -13.04 14.37
N VAL A 181 -2.94 -14.08 14.90
CA VAL A 181 -4.41 -14.10 14.98
C VAL A 181 -4.93 -13.04 15.96
N VAL A 182 -4.27 -12.84 17.09
CA VAL A 182 -4.61 -11.77 18.05
C VAL A 182 -4.52 -10.39 17.38
N LEU A 183 -3.44 -10.12 16.65
CA LEU A 183 -3.28 -8.88 15.89
C LEU A 183 -4.42 -8.69 14.88
N HIS A 184 -4.78 -9.74 14.13
CA HIS A 184 -5.88 -9.63 13.18
C HIS A 184 -7.23 -9.29 13.86
N PHE A 185 -7.50 -9.84 15.04
CA PHE A 185 -8.68 -9.46 15.82
C PHE A 185 -8.63 -8.00 16.28
N HIS A 186 -7.45 -7.53 16.74
CA HIS A 186 -7.23 -6.14 17.10
C HIS A 186 -7.51 -5.19 15.93
N VAL A 187 -6.93 -5.48 14.76
CA VAL A 187 -7.14 -4.70 13.54
C VAL A 187 -8.60 -4.70 13.11
N LEU A 188 -9.27 -5.87 13.14
CA LEU A 188 -10.69 -5.96 12.80
C LEU A 188 -11.54 -5.07 13.73
N LYS A 189 -11.28 -5.11 15.04
CA LYS A 189 -11.98 -4.28 16.03
C LYS A 189 -11.78 -2.79 15.76
N THR A 190 -10.53 -2.35 15.59
CA THR A 190 -10.20 -0.95 15.32
C THR A 190 -10.87 -0.45 14.05
N ASN A 191 -10.83 -1.26 12.98
CA ASN A 191 -11.48 -0.93 11.70
C ASN A 191 -13.00 -0.80 11.83
N ILE A 192 -13.66 -1.65 12.64
CA ILE A 192 -15.11 -1.54 12.90
C ILE A 192 -15.40 -0.24 13.66
N LEU A 193 -14.62 0.07 14.69
CA LEU A 193 -14.79 1.28 15.51
C LEU A 193 -14.61 2.56 14.70
N GLU A 194 -13.57 2.63 13.87
CA GLU A 194 -13.33 3.77 12.99
C GLU A 194 -14.45 3.94 11.97
N HIS A 195 -14.91 2.85 11.36
CA HIS A 195 -16.01 2.91 10.42
C HIS A 195 -17.30 3.45 11.09
N ILE A 196 -17.62 2.98 12.30
CA ILE A 196 -18.76 3.48 13.08
C ILE A 196 -18.60 4.96 13.40
N LYS A 197 -17.40 5.39 13.82
CA LYS A 197 -17.10 6.80 14.11
C LYS A 197 -17.28 7.68 12.86
N ASN A 198 -16.81 7.22 11.71
CA ASN A 198 -16.92 7.91 10.44
C ASN A 198 -18.38 8.02 9.96
N GLU A 199 -19.16 6.95 10.06
CA GLU A 199 -20.59 6.98 9.72
C GLU A 199 -21.39 7.89 10.66
N ASN A 200 -21.11 7.85 11.96
CA ASN A 200 -21.73 8.76 12.94
C ASN A 200 -21.37 10.22 12.67
N LYS A 201 -20.11 10.52 12.29
CA LYS A 201 -19.67 11.87 11.91
C LYS A 201 -20.42 12.37 10.68
N LYS A 202 -20.50 11.55 9.61
CA LYS A 202 -21.27 11.89 8.40
C LYS A 202 -22.76 12.12 8.71
N ALA A 203 -23.35 11.32 9.59
CA ALA A 203 -24.74 11.48 10.00
C ALA A 203 -24.96 12.82 10.74
N SER A 204 -24.03 13.18 11.63
CA SER A 204 -24.05 14.46 12.34
C SER A 204 -23.89 15.65 11.39
N GLU A 205 -22.94 15.58 10.44
CA GLU A 205 -22.72 16.64 9.44
C GLU A 205 -23.94 16.83 8.52
N LYS A 206 -24.59 15.74 8.11
CA LYS A 206 -25.84 15.81 7.33
C LYS A 206 -26.96 16.49 8.13
N GLN A 207 -27.07 16.18 9.42
CA GLN A 207 -28.05 16.83 10.29
C GLN A 207 -27.76 18.33 10.44
N GLU A 208 -26.51 18.71 10.64
CA GLU A 208 -26.08 20.10 10.77
C GLU A 208 -26.35 20.89 9.48
N LYS A 209 -26.08 20.31 8.31
CA LYS A 209 -26.43 20.91 7.01
C LYS A 209 -27.94 21.13 6.87
N LEU A 210 -28.76 20.13 7.21
CA LEU A 210 -30.22 20.27 7.18
C LEU A 210 -30.74 21.33 8.17
N LEU A 211 -30.10 21.45 9.33
CA LEU A 211 -30.41 22.49 10.31
C LEU A 211 -30.04 23.88 9.78
N ASN A 212 -28.86 24.03 9.19
CA ASN A 212 -28.36 25.27 8.61
C ASN A 212 -29.20 25.71 7.40
N GLU A 213 -29.62 24.79 6.54
CA GLU A 213 -30.54 25.08 5.45
C GLU A 213 -31.91 25.55 5.96
N LYS A 214 -32.41 24.91 7.03
CA LYS A 214 -33.67 25.30 7.68
C LYS A 214 -33.56 26.69 8.28
N THR A 215 -32.48 27.01 9.00
CA THR A 215 -32.27 28.33 9.62
C THR A 215 -32.12 29.41 8.55
N GLN A 216 -31.33 29.18 7.50
CA GLN A 216 -31.20 30.12 6.38
C GLN A 216 -32.53 30.37 5.66
N ARG A 217 -33.36 29.34 5.46
CA ARG A 217 -34.72 29.51 4.89
C ARG A 217 -35.60 30.35 5.81
N ILE A 218 -35.55 30.12 7.12
CA ILE A 218 -36.28 30.90 8.11
C ILE A 218 -35.83 32.37 8.09
N GLU A 219 -34.52 32.64 8.04
CA GLU A 219 -33.97 33.99 7.98
C GLU A 219 -34.36 34.72 6.70
N LYS A 220 -34.28 34.05 5.53
CA LYS A 220 -34.74 34.62 4.26
C LYS A 220 -36.22 35.00 4.32
N ILE A 221 -37.07 34.11 4.83
CA ILE A 221 -38.51 34.40 4.97
C ILE A 221 -38.75 35.56 5.95
N LYS A 222 -38.01 35.64 7.07
CA LYS A 222 -38.11 36.77 8.01
C LYS A 222 -37.72 38.10 7.36
N LYS A 223 -36.58 38.13 6.66
CA LYS A 223 -36.11 39.33 5.95
C LYS A 223 -37.14 39.83 4.93
N THR A 224 -37.71 38.91 4.14
CA THR A 224 -38.77 39.26 3.18
C THR A 224 -40.04 39.74 3.89
N ILE A 225 -40.38 39.22 5.07
CA ILE A 225 -41.51 39.74 5.86
C ILE A 225 -41.22 41.17 6.34
N GLU A 226 -40.02 41.44 6.87
CA GLU A 226 -39.60 42.77 7.33
C GLU A 226 -39.62 43.80 6.20
N GLU A 227 -39.05 43.48 5.03
CA GLU A 227 -39.07 44.34 3.84
C GLU A 227 -40.51 44.68 3.39
N GLN A 228 -41.42 43.69 3.41
CA GLN A 228 -42.83 43.89 3.05
C GLN A 228 -43.59 44.69 4.11
N GLN A 229 -43.22 44.57 5.39
CA GLN A 229 -43.77 45.39 6.47
C GLN A 229 -43.32 46.86 6.37
N GLU A 230 -42.06 47.12 6.03
CA GLU A 230 -41.58 48.48 5.76
C GLU A 230 -42.26 49.10 4.55
N LEU A 231 -42.45 48.33 3.47
CA LEU A 231 -43.15 48.77 2.27
C LEU A 231 -44.64 49.10 2.58
N LEU A 232 -45.27 48.27 3.41
CA LEU A 232 -46.62 48.51 3.90
C LEU A 232 -46.72 49.79 4.73
N ALA A 233 -45.73 50.05 5.61
CA ALA A 233 -45.69 51.26 6.44
C ALA A 233 -45.54 52.53 5.58
N LYS A 234 -44.64 52.52 4.59
CA LYS A 234 -44.43 53.63 3.64
C LYS A 234 -45.68 53.92 2.81
N LYS A 235 -46.33 52.89 2.26
CA LYS A 235 -47.58 53.03 1.48
C LYS A 235 -48.81 53.41 2.31
N GLN A 236 -48.78 53.24 3.64
CA GLN A 236 -49.83 53.72 4.53
C GLN A 236 -49.66 55.19 4.90
N SER A 237 -48.43 55.72 4.87
CA SER A 237 -48.14 57.16 5.06
C SER A 237 -48.33 57.98 3.79
N GLU A 238 -48.08 57.41 2.61
CA GLU A 238 -48.29 58.06 1.31
C GLU A 238 -49.69 57.75 0.76
N ASP A 239 -50.65 58.66 1.01
CA ASP A 239 -51.99 58.75 0.40
C ASP A 239 -52.93 57.51 0.44
N LYS A 240 -54.08 57.69 1.10
CA LYS A 240 -55.17 56.71 1.34
C LYS A 240 -55.92 56.20 0.07
N LYS A 241 -55.37 56.34 -1.15
CA LYS A 241 -56.09 56.07 -2.41
C LYS A 241 -55.90 54.67 -3.01
N ASN A 242 -54.82 53.93 -2.72
CA ASN A 242 -54.60 52.58 -3.28
C ASN A 242 -54.87 51.45 -2.26
N LYS A 243 -56.14 51.35 -1.83
CA LYS A 243 -56.60 50.33 -0.86
C LYS A 243 -56.36 48.89 -1.34
N VAL A 244 -56.42 48.66 -2.65
CA VAL A 244 -56.20 47.36 -3.31
C VAL A 244 -54.75 46.88 -3.12
N GLU A 245 -53.76 47.74 -3.37
CA GLU A 245 -52.34 47.39 -3.21
C GLU A 245 -51.97 47.11 -1.74
N ILE A 246 -52.57 47.84 -0.80
CA ILE A 246 -52.38 47.61 0.64
C ILE A 246 -52.91 46.23 1.06
N ASP A 247 -54.05 45.81 0.50
CA ASP A 247 -54.63 44.49 0.79
C ASP A 247 -53.85 43.34 0.10
N GLU A 248 -53.28 43.58 -1.08
CA GLU A 248 -52.35 42.65 -1.73
C GLU A 248 -51.07 42.42 -0.90
N ILE A 249 -50.47 43.48 -0.35
CA ILE A 249 -49.28 43.35 0.52
C ILE A 249 -49.62 42.60 1.81
N LYS A 250 -50.79 42.86 2.41
CA LYS A 250 -51.26 42.12 3.61
C LYS A 250 -51.50 40.64 3.35
N THR A 251 -52.10 40.29 2.22
CA THR A 251 -52.32 38.88 1.82
C THR A 251 -50.99 38.16 1.53
N TYR A 252 -50.02 38.88 0.95
CA TYR A 252 -48.65 38.37 0.76
C TYR A 252 -47.92 38.13 2.09
N ILE A 253 -47.99 39.06 3.05
CA ILE A 253 -47.43 38.87 4.39
C ILE A 253 -48.10 37.68 5.11
N LYS A 254 -49.41 37.48 4.95
CA LYS A 254 -50.14 36.35 5.53
C LYS A 254 -49.66 35.01 4.96
N THR A 255 -49.40 34.94 3.65
CA THR A 255 -48.87 33.75 2.98
C THR A 255 -47.39 33.50 3.31
N LEU A 256 -46.58 34.53 3.55
CA LEU A 256 -45.22 34.36 4.07
C LEU A 256 -45.21 33.86 5.52
N ASN A 257 -46.11 34.33 6.37
CA ASN A 257 -46.25 33.86 7.75
C ASN A 257 -46.72 32.39 7.84
N SER A 258 -47.60 31.95 6.94
CA SER A 258 -47.97 30.53 6.85
C SER A 258 -46.79 29.67 6.36
N LYS A 259 -46.00 30.14 5.40
CA LYS A 259 -44.76 29.47 4.97
C LYS A 259 -43.71 29.42 6.09
N LEU A 260 -43.59 30.48 6.89
CA LEU A 260 -42.69 30.54 8.04
C LEU A 260 -43.07 29.51 9.11
N THR A 261 -44.36 29.40 9.44
CA THR A 261 -44.86 28.42 10.42
C THR A 261 -44.69 26.99 9.91
N GLN A 262 -44.97 26.73 8.62
CA GLN A 262 -44.70 25.44 7.99
C GLN A 262 -43.22 25.08 8.05
N THR A 263 -42.32 26.02 7.74
CA THR A 263 -40.87 25.78 7.75
C THR A 263 -40.34 25.54 9.17
N LYS A 264 -40.85 26.25 10.18
CA LYS A 264 -40.51 26.02 11.59
C LYS A 264 -40.91 24.62 12.08
N ASN A 265 -42.07 24.13 11.63
CA ASN A 265 -42.62 22.84 12.02
C ASN A 265 -41.97 21.61 11.36
N ILE A 266 -41.04 21.80 10.41
CA ILE A 266 -40.26 20.70 9.83
C ILE A 266 -39.42 20.06 10.93
N LYS A 267 -39.74 18.81 11.31
CA LYS A 267 -38.93 18.03 12.25
C LYS A 267 -37.72 17.46 11.51
N ILE A 268 -36.52 17.81 11.97
CA ILE A 268 -35.28 17.21 11.47
C ILE A 268 -35.09 15.91 12.25
N PRO A 269 -34.94 14.76 11.59
CA PRO A 269 -34.71 13.49 12.28
C PRO A 269 -33.37 13.54 13.03
N THR A 270 -33.37 13.11 14.29
CA THR A 270 -32.16 12.92 15.08
C THR A 270 -31.42 11.67 14.58
N PRO A 271 -30.11 11.74 14.33
CA PRO A 271 -29.33 10.60 13.88
C PRO A 271 -29.28 9.54 14.99
N VAL A 272 -29.58 8.30 14.63
CA VAL A 272 -29.37 7.15 15.51
C VAL A 272 -27.88 6.82 15.46
N MET A 273 -27.15 7.17 16.53
CA MET A 273 -25.72 6.87 16.61
C MET A 273 -25.52 5.37 16.82
N GLN A 274 -24.72 4.75 15.95
CA GLN A 274 -24.31 3.37 16.12
C GLN A 274 -23.25 3.28 17.20
N LYS A 275 -23.33 2.26 18.07
CA LYS A 275 -22.34 1.96 19.10
C LYS A 275 -21.89 0.52 18.94
N PHE A 276 -20.57 0.30 19.05
CA PHE A 276 -20.00 -1.04 19.14
C PHE A 276 -20.10 -1.49 20.61
N SER A 277 -20.77 -2.61 20.86
CA SER A 277 -20.98 -3.16 22.20
C SER A 277 -19.92 -4.20 22.59
N GLY A 278 -18.87 -4.38 21.80
CA GLY A 278 -17.91 -5.47 21.96
C GLY A 278 -18.29 -6.71 21.16
N PHE A 279 -17.37 -7.66 21.08
CA PHE A 279 -17.66 -8.99 20.51
C PHE A 279 -18.48 -9.83 21.50
N PRO A 280 -19.41 -10.66 21.01
CA PRO A 280 -20.11 -11.61 21.86
C PRO A 280 -19.14 -12.66 22.42
N LYS A 281 -19.29 -13.00 23.69
CA LYS A 281 -18.52 -14.06 24.32
C LYS A 281 -18.71 -15.39 23.59
N TYR A 282 -17.67 -16.21 23.56
CA TYR A 282 -17.73 -17.58 23.03
C TYR A 282 -17.76 -18.62 24.15
N GLU A 283 -18.19 -19.84 23.86
CA GLU A 283 -18.14 -20.96 24.80
C GLU A 283 -17.21 -22.05 24.27
N ASP A 284 -16.25 -22.52 25.07
CA ASP A 284 -15.24 -23.49 24.62
C ASP A 284 -15.84 -24.83 24.17
N TRP A 285 -16.95 -25.27 24.78
CA TRP A 285 -17.58 -26.53 24.40
C TRP A 285 -18.06 -26.56 22.94
N TRP A 286 -18.37 -25.39 22.33
CA TRP A 286 -18.69 -25.29 20.90
C TRP A 286 -17.53 -25.77 20.03
N ILE A 287 -16.30 -25.49 20.44
CA ILE A 287 -15.09 -25.82 19.71
C ILE A 287 -14.67 -27.26 20.02
N ARG A 288 -14.71 -27.63 21.31
CA ARG A 288 -14.38 -28.99 21.76
C ARG A 288 -15.24 -30.04 21.07
N GLU A 289 -16.54 -29.77 20.94
CA GLU A 289 -17.54 -30.72 20.44
C GLU A 289 -17.96 -30.45 18.99
N LEU A 290 -17.23 -29.59 18.26
CA LEU A 290 -17.58 -29.12 16.92
C LEU A 290 -17.94 -30.26 15.94
N TRP A 291 -17.22 -31.38 16.00
CA TRP A 291 -17.41 -32.53 15.12
C TRP A 291 -18.25 -33.66 15.74
N LEU A 292 -18.60 -33.54 17.02
CA LEU A 292 -19.33 -34.55 17.79
C LEU A 292 -20.79 -34.15 17.99
N SER A 293 -21.08 -32.84 17.95
CA SER A 293 -22.39 -32.29 18.24
C SER A 293 -22.82 -31.31 17.15
N HIS A 294 -23.93 -31.62 16.47
CA HIS A 294 -24.58 -30.71 15.54
C HIS A 294 -25.02 -29.41 16.24
N GLN A 295 -25.29 -29.46 17.55
CA GLN A 295 -25.63 -28.29 18.36
C GLN A 295 -24.42 -27.37 18.53
N ALA A 296 -23.24 -27.94 18.84
CA ALA A 296 -21.98 -27.20 18.93
C ALA A 296 -21.64 -26.52 17.59
N TYR A 297 -21.74 -27.26 16.48
CA TYR A 297 -21.55 -26.70 15.14
C TYR A 297 -22.52 -25.56 14.84
N PHE A 298 -23.81 -25.75 15.10
CA PHE A 298 -24.83 -24.74 14.82
C PHE A 298 -24.65 -23.50 15.70
N ALA A 299 -24.30 -23.67 16.97
CA ALA A 299 -23.99 -22.59 17.90
C ALA A 299 -22.81 -21.74 17.39
N LEU A 300 -21.72 -22.40 17.03
CA LEU A 300 -20.52 -21.74 16.51
C LEU A 300 -20.78 -21.02 15.19
N TYR A 301 -21.58 -21.63 14.30
CA TYR A 301 -22.00 -21.00 13.05
C TYR A 301 -22.88 -19.78 13.28
N ARG A 302 -23.83 -19.85 14.22
CA ARG A 302 -24.66 -18.70 14.62
C ARG A 302 -23.82 -17.60 15.23
N TRP A 303 -22.84 -17.94 16.07
CA TRP A 303 -21.90 -16.99 16.63
C TRP A 303 -21.06 -16.30 15.55
N LYS A 304 -20.54 -17.05 14.56
CA LYS A 304 -19.88 -16.49 13.36
C LYS A 304 -20.77 -15.47 12.66
N GLN A 305 -22.05 -15.79 12.49
CA GLN A 305 -23.03 -14.91 11.84
C GLN A 305 -23.35 -13.64 12.65
N ILE A 306 -23.33 -13.71 13.98
CA ILE A 306 -23.54 -12.53 14.82
C ILE A 306 -22.40 -11.54 14.61
N ILE A 307 -21.15 -11.98 14.68
CA ILE A 307 -19.98 -11.11 14.44
C ILE A 307 -19.97 -10.59 12.99
N ASN A 308 -20.35 -11.43 12.03
CA ASN A 308 -20.46 -11.05 10.63
C ASN A 308 -21.50 -9.93 10.38
N LYS A 309 -22.52 -9.79 11.23
CA LYS A 309 -23.48 -8.67 11.18
C LYS A 309 -22.91 -7.37 11.74
N VAL A 310 -21.94 -7.47 12.64
CA VAL A 310 -21.22 -6.31 13.19
C VAL A 310 -20.22 -5.76 12.18
N CYS A 311 -19.71 -6.62 11.30
CA CYS A 311 -18.91 -6.21 10.15
C CYS A 311 -19.77 -5.45 9.13
N ILE A 312 -19.41 -4.20 8.84
CA ILE A 312 -20.19 -3.29 7.99
C ILE A 312 -19.81 -3.50 6.52
N THR A 313 -18.51 -3.48 6.22
CA THR A 313 -17.98 -3.57 4.85
C THR A 313 -17.82 -5.02 4.38
N ILE A 314 -17.70 -5.23 3.07
CA ILE A 314 -17.48 -6.57 2.50
C ILE A 314 -16.07 -7.07 2.87
N GLU A 315 -15.11 -6.17 2.92
CA GLU A 315 -13.72 -6.43 3.29
C GLU A 315 -13.62 -6.90 4.74
N GLN A 316 -14.33 -6.24 5.66
CA GLN A 316 -14.42 -6.68 7.06
C GLN A 316 -15.02 -8.08 7.18
N LYS A 317 -16.06 -8.40 6.39
CA LYS A 317 -16.68 -9.74 6.39
C LYS A 317 -15.73 -10.81 5.85
N LYS A 318 -14.96 -10.50 4.80
CA LYS A 318 -13.92 -11.39 4.27
C LYS A 318 -12.81 -11.62 5.31
N ALA A 319 -12.31 -10.54 5.91
CA ALA A 319 -11.31 -10.59 6.97
C ALA A 319 -11.80 -11.43 8.16
N TRP A 320 -13.05 -11.20 8.60
CA TRP A 320 -13.68 -11.99 9.65
C TRP A 320 -13.72 -13.48 9.32
N SER A 321 -14.07 -13.87 8.08
CA SER A 321 -14.07 -15.29 7.72
C SER A 321 -12.68 -15.92 7.88
N ILE A 322 -11.63 -15.22 7.44
CA ILE A 322 -10.25 -15.71 7.55
C ILE A 322 -9.82 -15.79 9.02
N ILE A 323 -10.13 -14.76 9.81
CA ILE A 323 -9.81 -14.70 11.25
C ILE A 323 -10.51 -15.85 11.98
N PHE A 324 -11.80 -16.04 11.73
CA PHE A 324 -12.60 -17.10 12.33
C PHE A 324 -12.05 -18.49 12.02
N ASP A 325 -11.71 -18.75 10.75
CA ASP A 325 -11.20 -20.06 10.33
C ASP A 325 -9.84 -20.35 10.99
N ARG A 326 -8.96 -19.35 11.10
CA ARG A 326 -7.67 -19.46 11.80
C ARG A 326 -7.83 -19.62 13.31
N TRP A 327 -8.74 -18.87 13.92
CA TRP A 327 -9.04 -18.95 15.35
C TRP A 327 -9.57 -20.33 15.73
N ILE A 328 -10.55 -20.86 14.99
CA ILE A 328 -11.05 -22.24 15.20
C ILE A 328 -9.94 -23.25 15.03
N PHE A 329 -9.11 -23.10 14.00
CA PHE A 329 -8.01 -24.04 13.75
C PHE A 329 -7.07 -24.12 14.96
N ILE A 330 -6.60 -22.97 15.46
CA ILE A 330 -5.72 -22.91 16.63
C ILE A 330 -6.43 -23.50 17.86
N LYS A 331 -7.66 -23.04 18.15
CA LYS A 331 -8.42 -23.52 19.32
C LYS A 331 -8.69 -25.02 19.27
N LYS A 332 -8.97 -25.56 18.10
CA LYS A 332 -9.19 -27.00 17.91
C LYS A 332 -7.89 -27.79 18.12
N LEU A 333 -6.78 -27.33 17.55
CA LEU A 333 -5.47 -27.95 17.71
C LEU A 333 -5.04 -27.97 19.19
N LEU A 334 -5.25 -26.87 19.91
CA LEU A 334 -5.02 -26.79 21.35
C LEU A 334 -5.97 -27.71 22.12
N ASN A 335 -7.25 -27.82 21.74
CA ASN A 335 -8.18 -28.75 22.40
C ASN A 335 -7.83 -30.22 22.18
N ASP A 336 -7.29 -30.59 21.02
CA ASP A 336 -6.86 -31.97 20.72
C ASP A 336 -5.61 -32.37 21.54
N LYS A 337 -4.78 -31.40 21.93
CA LYS A 337 -3.60 -31.59 22.80
C LYS A 337 -3.96 -31.62 24.29
N GLY A 338 -5.14 -31.14 24.65
CA GLY A 338 -5.70 -31.28 25.99
C GLY A 338 -4.85 -30.60 27.07
N LYS A 339 -4.45 -31.34 28.11
CA LYS A 339 -3.76 -30.75 29.26
C LYS A 339 -2.40 -30.13 28.92
N LEU A 340 -1.71 -30.66 27.92
CA LEU A 340 -0.40 -30.20 27.45
C LEU A 340 -0.44 -28.81 26.79
N SER A 341 -1.62 -28.27 26.54
CA SER A 341 -1.79 -26.99 25.84
C SER A 341 -2.62 -26.00 26.65
N TYR A 342 -2.90 -26.28 27.92
CA TYR A 342 -3.68 -25.38 28.78
C TYR A 342 -2.97 -24.05 29.00
N HIS A 343 -1.64 -24.04 29.14
CA HIS A 343 -0.86 -22.81 29.19
C HIS A 343 -0.98 -21.98 27.91
N TYR A 344 -0.96 -22.63 26.74
CA TYR A 344 -1.15 -21.98 25.45
C TYR A 344 -2.58 -21.47 25.24
N HIS A 345 -3.59 -22.23 25.67
CA HIS A 345 -4.99 -21.79 25.66
C HIS A 345 -5.17 -20.55 26.52
N PHE A 346 -4.67 -20.58 27.75
CA PHE A 346 -4.76 -19.45 28.67
C PHE A 346 -4.03 -18.22 28.13
N ALA A 347 -2.84 -18.40 27.56
CA ALA A 347 -2.09 -17.31 26.91
C ALA A 347 -2.87 -16.71 25.75
N PHE A 348 -3.44 -17.55 24.87
CA PHE A 348 -4.21 -17.08 23.74
C PHE A 348 -5.45 -16.30 24.17
N ASP A 349 -6.18 -16.78 25.18
CA ASP A 349 -7.41 -16.15 25.66
C ASP A 349 -7.12 -14.84 26.40
N SER A 350 -6.04 -14.80 27.18
CA SER A 350 -5.58 -13.58 27.84
C SER A 350 -5.26 -12.49 26.82
N LEU A 351 -4.56 -12.83 25.75
CA LEU A 351 -4.23 -11.88 24.68
C LEU A 351 -5.47 -11.43 23.89
N LEU A 352 -6.40 -12.34 23.60
CA LEU A 352 -7.67 -12.00 22.95
C LEU A 352 -8.52 -11.07 23.82
N SER A 353 -8.56 -11.29 25.13
CA SER A 353 -9.25 -10.41 26.07
C SER A 353 -8.62 -9.01 26.07
N THR A 354 -7.29 -8.92 26.21
CA THR A 354 -6.55 -7.65 26.27
C THR A 354 -6.65 -6.83 24.98
N TYR A 355 -6.37 -7.44 23.82
CA TYR A 355 -6.24 -6.69 22.56
C TYR A 355 -7.53 -6.60 21.75
N ALA A 356 -8.44 -7.56 21.91
CA ALA A 356 -9.66 -7.67 21.12
C ALA A 356 -10.96 -7.55 21.95
N GLU A 357 -10.90 -7.51 23.28
CA GLU A 357 -12.10 -7.59 24.16
C GLU A 357 -12.98 -8.81 23.80
N LEU A 358 -12.33 -9.92 23.41
CA LEU A 358 -12.99 -11.17 23.13
C LEU A 358 -12.77 -12.13 24.30
N ASP A 359 -13.83 -12.34 25.08
CA ASP A 359 -13.79 -13.19 26.26
C ASP A 359 -14.52 -14.52 26.05
N GLU A 360 -14.03 -15.54 26.76
CA GLU A 360 -14.80 -16.77 26.99
C GLU A 360 -15.90 -16.53 28.04
N GLU A 361 -17.04 -17.19 27.87
CA GLU A 361 -18.05 -17.27 28.92
C GLU A 361 -17.66 -18.33 29.95
N VAL A 362 -17.44 -17.87 31.19
CA VAL A 362 -17.04 -18.72 32.33
C VAL A 362 -18.22 -18.93 33.29
N ASN A 363 -19.29 -18.14 33.18
CA ASN A 363 -20.45 -18.27 34.05
C ASN A 363 -21.31 -19.48 33.67
N LYS A 364 -21.27 -20.50 34.52
CA LYS A 364 -22.02 -21.75 34.35
C LYS A 364 -23.52 -21.55 34.09
N ILE A 365 -24.17 -20.58 34.73
CA ILE A 365 -25.62 -20.33 34.54
C ILE A 365 -25.89 -19.86 33.10
N ASN A 366 -25.01 -19.03 32.54
CA ASN A 366 -25.14 -18.54 31.18
C ASN A 366 -24.92 -19.67 30.17
N ILE A 367 -23.89 -20.50 30.39
CA ILE A 367 -23.59 -21.66 29.55
C ILE A 367 -24.77 -22.63 29.50
N GLU A 368 -25.33 -23.00 30.66
CA GLU A 368 -26.50 -23.90 30.73
C GLU A 368 -27.75 -23.30 30.07
N SER A 369 -27.92 -21.98 30.16
CA SER A 369 -29.00 -21.27 29.48
C SER A 369 -28.82 -21.27 27.97
N MET A 370 -27.61 -21.03 27.49
CA MET A 370 -27.29 -21.01 26.07
C MET A 370 -27.47 -22.39 25.43
N GLU A 371 -27.03 -23.46 26.11
CA GLU A 371 -27.26 -24.83 25.68
C GLU A 371 -28.76 -25.12 25.47
N LYS A 372 -29.62 -24.70 26.42
CA LYS A 372 -31.09 -24.85 26.31
C LYS A 372 -31.67 -24.05 25.14
N ILE A 373 -31.14 -22.85 24.89
CA ILE A 373 -31.56 -22.00 23.77
C ILE A 373 -31.19 -22.68 22.44
N ILE A 374 -29.93 -23.12 22.29
CA ILE A 374 -29.45 -23.80 21.09
C ILE A 374 -30.29 -25.04 20.82
N LYS A 375 -30.54 -25.87 21.84
CA LYS A 375 -31.37 -27.07 21.72
C LYS A 375 -32.76 -26.76 21.15
N ARG A 376 -33.46 -25.76 21.68
CA ARG A 376 -34.77 -25.33 21.17
C ARG A 376 -34.73 -24.77 19.75
N ILE A 377 -33.62 -24.15 19.35
CA ILE A 377 -33.47 -23.64 17.98
C ILE A 377 -33.20 -24.82 17.04
N THR A 378 -32.31 -25.74 17.40
CA THR A 378 -32.00 -26.92 16.59
C THR A 378 -33.20 -27.85 16.41
N GLU A 379 -34.10 -27.95 17.39
CA GLU A 379 -35.36 -28.70 17.28
C GLU A 379 -36.29 -28.16 16.19
N LYS A 380 -36.15 -26.89 15.80
CA LYS A 380 -36.97 -26.24 14.75
C LYS A 380 -36.32 -26.29 13.37
N GLU A 381 -35.05 -26.65 13.30
CA GLU A 381 -34.29 -26.70 12.04
C GLU A 381 -34.40 -28.09 11.43
N ASP A 382 -34.59 -28.13 10.12
CA ASP A 382 -34.69 -29.37 9.35
C ASP A 382 -33.35 -29.68 8.70
N PHE A 383 -32.52 -30.48 9.38
CA PHE A 383 -31.19 -30.87 8.92
C PHE A 383 -31.20 -31.81 7.70
N THR A 384 -32.37 -32.24 7.23
CA THR A 384 -32.50 -33.10 6.03
C THR A 384 -32.52 -32.30 4.72
N LYS A 385 -32.72 -30.98 4.80
CA LYS A 385 -32.75 -30.11 3.62
C LYS A 385 -31.36 -29.60 3.26
N THR A 386 -30.89 -29.94 2.06
CA THR A 386 -29.67 -29.37 1.48
C THR A 386 -29.85 -27.88 1.18
N VAL A 387 -28.86 -27.08 1.55
CA VAL A 387 -28.86 -25.63 1.29
C VAL A 387 -28.60 -25.36 -0.20
N HIS A 388 -29.18 -24.31 -0.77
CA HIS A 388 -29.11 -24.00 -2.22
C HIS A 388 -27.70 -23.85 -2.80
N PHE A 389 -26.68 -23.64 -1.98
CA PHE A 389 -25.28 -23.51 -2.40
C PHE A 389 -24.48 -24.82 -2.28
N HIS A 390 -25.10 -25.92 -1.84
CA HIS A 390 -24.41 -27.20 -1.72
C HIS A 390 -24.35 -27.86 -3.10
N ASP A 391 -23.28 -27.62 -3.83
CA ASP A 391 -23.01 -28.31 -5.10
C ASP A 391 -22.39 -29.68 -4.81
N THR A 392 -23.18 -30.73 -4.98
CA THR A 392 -22.71 -32.12 -4.87
C THR A 392 -21.79 -32.51 -6.03
N ASN A 393 -21.81 -31.75 -7.13
CA ASN A 393 -21.03 -32.01 -8.33
C ASN A 393 -19.83 -31.07 -8.50
N THR A 394 -18.96 -31.07 -7.49
CA THR A 394 -17.74 -30.24 -7.45
C THR A 394 -16.83 -30.46 -8.68
N ASP A 395 -16.09 -29.43 -9.09
CA ASP A 395 -15.13 -29.50 -10.20
C ASP A 395 -14.11 -30.64 -10.02
N TYR A 396 -13.71 -30.93 -8.78
CA TYR A 396 -12.82 -32.04 -8.47
C TYR A 396 -13.48 -33.42 -8.65
N LEU A 397 -14.75 -33.57 -8.27
CA LEU A 397 -15.52 -34.78 -8.56
C LEU A 397 -15.65 -34.98 -10.07
N GLN A 398 -15.95 -33.92 -10.82
CA GLN A 398 -16.00 -33.97 -12.29
C GLN A 398 -14.64 -34.34 -12.89
N TYR A 399 -13.54 -33.79 -12.38
CA TYR A 399 -12.18 -34.18 -12.77
C TYR A 399 -11.90 -35.65 -12.47
N LYS A 400 -12.27 -36.14 -11.27
CA LYS A 400 -12.10 -37.54 -10.85
C LYS A 400 -12.90 -38.47 -11.75
N VAL A 401 -14.17 -38.17 -12.02
CA VAL A 401 -15.04 -38.91 -12.96
C VAL A 401 -14.41 -38.92 -14.35
N LYS A 402 -13.94 -37.78 -14.86
CA LYS A 402 -13.24 -37.70 -16.17
C LYS A 402 -11.96 -38.54 -16.18
N LYS A 403 -11.21 -38.61 -15.07
CA LYS A 403 -9.97 -39.40 -14.96
C LYS A 403 -10.26 -40.90 -14.86
N VAL A 404 -11.23 -41.29 -14.03
CA VAL A 404 -11.68 -42.67 -13.84
C VAL A 404 -12.31 -43.23 -15.14
N ASN A 405 -13.10 -42.41 -15.84
CA ASN A 405 -13.70 -42.77 -17.13
C ASN A 405 -12.65 -42.85 -18.25
N LYS A 406 -11.57 -42.06 -18.20
CA LYS A 406 -10.41 -42.21 -19.12
C LYS A 406 -9.58 -43.48 -18.86
N SER A 407 -9.57 -44.00 -17.63
CA SER A 407 -8.84 -45.22 -17.26
C SER A 407 -9.63 -46.53 -17.40
N GLY A 408 -10.89 -46.48 -17.85
CA GLY A 408 -11.67 -47.65 -18.25
C GLY A 408 -11.81 -48.73 -17.16
N LYS A 409 -12.71 -48.52 -16.20
CA LYS A 409 -13.53 -49.55 -15.52
C LYS A 409 -14.32 -48.90 -14.39
N ILE A 410 -15.61 -48.68 -14.60
CA ILE A 410 -16.72 -49.00 -13.68
C ILE A 410 -18.01 -48.85 -14.52
N LYS A 411 -18.80 -49.93 -14.60
CA LYS A 411 -20.18 -49.88 -15.11
C LYS A 411 -21.04 -49.17 -14.08
N GLU A 412 -21.99 -48.37 -14.54
CA GLU A 412 -22.87 -47.47 -13.77
C GLU A 412 -23.78 -48.12 -12.70
N ASP A 413 -23.62 -49.41 -12.37
CA ASP A 413 -24.60 -50.16 -11.57
C ASP A 413 -24.31 -50.26 -10.06
N ASN A 414 -23.30 -49.59 -9.51
CA ASN A 414 -23.03 -49.64 -8.06
C ASN A 414 -22.65 -48.29 -7.46
N VAL A 415 -23.56 -47.32 -7.57
CA VAL A 415 -23.63 -46.22 -6.60
C VAL A 415 -25.05 -46.21 -6.04
N LEU A 416 -25.36 -47.21 -5.22
CA LEU A 416 -26.52 -47.20 -4.33
C LEU A 416 -26.00 -47.11 -2.90
N PHE A 417 -26.24 -45.93 -2.31
CA PHE A 417 -26.18 -45.53 -0.90
C PHE A 417 -24.84 -45.55 -0.18
#